data_AF-A0A2U0S8W9-F1
#
_entry.id   AF-A0A2U0S8W9-F1
#
_cell.length_a   1.000
_cell.length_b   1.000
_cell.length_c   1.000
_cell.angle_alpha   90.00
_cell.angle_beta   90.00
_cell.angle_gamma   90.00
#
_symmetry.space_group_name_H-M   'P 1'
#
loop_
_entity.id
_entity.type
_entity.pdbx_description
1 polymer ?
#
loop_
_entity_poly.entity_id
_entity_poly.type
_entity_poly.pdbx_seq_one_letter_code
_entity_poly.pdbx_strand_id
1 'polypeptide(L)'
;MTRKAYYARKIKRAAQLLFYKRHMKPGVKGWELKNALGSDYPKVLKVLDDHLEKLDLQVKTVFEGEEPKEKPTLEELNKARFFVTLRGGLPSKDAKMMGWRIDDIAGLATAISYVISKNGKAPREEVDALLRSKLPGWRVDMNLNRYIKSGYL
;
A
#
# COMPACT_ATOMS: atom_id res chain seq x y z
N MET A 1 17.73 -8.21 -29.77
CA MET A 1 17.29 -8.61 -28.41
C MET A 1 16.02 -9.43 -28.55
N THR A 2 15.95 -10.66 -28.03
CA THR A 2 14.71 -11.47 -28.11
C THR A 2 13.61 -10.84 -27.26
N ARG A 3 12.35 -10.89 -27.71
CA ARG A 3 11.19 -10.32 -27.00
C ARG A 3 11.11 -10.79 -25.53
N LYS A 4 11.51 -12.04 -25.27
CA LYS A 4 11.61 -12.62 -23.91
C LYS A 4 12.62 -11.88 -23.02
N ALA A 5 13.84 -11.60 -23.51
CA ALA A 5 14.87 -10.91 -22.73
C ALA A 5 14.46 -9.47 -22.37
N TYR A 6 13.75 -8.80 -23.28
CA TYR A 6 13.21 -7.46 -23.06
C TYR A 6 12.16 -7.44 -21.93
N TYR A 7 11.19 -8.35 -21.94
CA TYR A 7 10.19 -8.45 -20.87
C TYR A 7 10.80 -8.87 -19.53
N ALA A 8 11.78 -9.78 -19.53
CA ALA A 8 12.48 -10.17 -18.30
C ALA A 8 13.16 -8.98 -17.61
N ARG A 9 13.77 -8.06 -18.37
CA ARG A 9 14.38 -6.83 -17.83
C ARG A 9 13.32 -5.91 -17.22
N LYS A 10 12.17 -5.75 -17.88
CA LYS A 10 11.05 -4.94 -17.37
C LYS A 10 10.46 -5.50 -16.08
N ILE A 11 10.30 -6.82 -15.98
CA ILE A 11 9.80 -7.48 -14.76
C ILE A 11 10.72 -7.22 -13.58
N LYS A 12 12.04 -7.40 -13.76
CA LYS A 12 13.03 -7.08 -12.71
C LYS A 12 12.96 -5.62 -12.28
N ARG A 13 12.81 -4.71 -13.25
CA ARG A 13 12.66 -3.28 -12.96
C ARG A 13 11.35 -2.97 -12.22
N ALA A 14 10.24 -3.59 -12.61
CA ALA A 14 8.95 -3.45 -11.94
C ALA A 14 9.01 -3.91 -10.49
N ALA A 15 9.65 -5.06 -10.22
CA ALA A 15 9.86 -5.56 -8.87
C ALA A 15 10.65 -4.54 -8.03
N GLN A 16 11.77 -4.02 -8.53
CA GLN A 16 12.54 -2.98 -7.83
C GLN A 16 11.67 -1.75 -7.49
N LEU A 17 10.86 -1.28 -8.45
CA LEU A 17 10.01 -0.10 -8.23
C LEU A 17 8.91 -0.36 -7.19
N LEU A 18 8.33 -1.56 -7.14
CA LEU A 18 7.21 -1.87 -6.24
C LEU A 18 7.65 -2.25 -4.83
N PHE A 19 8.81 -2.87 -4.66
CA PHE A 19 9.31 -3.29 -3.34
C PHE A 19 9.98 -2.15 -2.57
N TYR A 20 10.59 -1.18 -3.25
CA TYR A 20 11.18 -0.03 -2.58
C TYR A 20 10.14 1.07 -2.33
N LYS A 21 10.22 1.71 -1.16
CA LYS A 21 9.38 2.85 -0.81
C LYS A 21 9.91 4.12 -1.47
N ARG A 22 9.01 4.94 -2.03
CA ARG A 22 9.30 6.34 -2.38
C ARG A 22 8.70 7.25 -1.31
N HIS A 23 9.54 7.94 -0.55
CA HIS A 23 9.14 8.68 0.66
C HIS A 23 8.43 7.77 1.67
N MET A 24 7.24 8.15 2.13
CA MET A 24 6.51 7.43 3.19
C MET A 24 5.39 6.53 2.66
N LYS A 25 5.03 6.65 1.38
CA LYS A 25 3.95 5.86 0.78
C LYS A 25 4.52 4.61 0.08
N PRO A 26 4.05 3.39 0.41
CA PRO A 26 4.51 2.19 -0.27
C PRO A 26 4.13 2.21 -1.76
N GLY A 27 4.94 1.54 -2.57
CA GLY A 27 4.71 1.39 -4.00
C GLY A 27 4.93 2.65 -4.84
N VAL A 28 4.41 2.63 -6.06
CA VAL A 28 4.62 3.64 -7.10
C VAL A 28 3.33 3.99 -7.84
N LYS A 29 3.25 5.21 -8.37
CA LYS A 29 2.13 5.63 -9.23
C LYS A 29 2.24 4.98 -10.62
N GLY A 30 1.09 4.76 -11.26
CA GLY A 30 1.05 4.17 -12.60
C GLY A 30 1.78 4.99 -13.66
N TRP A 31 1.76 6.33 -13.58
CA TRP A 31 2.53 7.17 -14.51
C TRP A 31 4.05 6.99 -14.35
N GLU A 32 4.55 6.69 -13.14
CA GLU A 32 5.97 6.37 -12.92
C GLU A 32 6.33 5.03 -13.55
N LEU A 33 5.44 4.05 -13.43
CA LEU A 33 5.57 2.74 -14.10
C LEU A 33 5.53 2.89 -15.61
N LYS A 34 4.64 3.73 -16.16
CA LYS A 34 4.58 4.04 -17.59
C LYS A 34 5.87 4.67 -18.08
N ASN A 35 6.45 5.60 -17.32
CA ASN A 35 7.71 6.24 -17.70
C ASN A 35 8.90 5.27 -17.65
N ALA A 36 8.93 4.35 -16.68
CA ALA A 36 10.04 3.41 -16.51
C ALA A 36 9.93 2.14 -17.37
N LEU A 37 8.70 1.65 -17.61
CA LEU A 37 8.42 0.37 -18.26
C LEU A 37 7.72 0.52 -19.61
N GLY A 38 7.20 1.70 -19.95
CA GLY A 38 6.42 1.96 -21.17
C GLY A 38 4.91 1.75 -20.99
N SER A 39 4.13 2.06 -22.03
CA SER A 39 2.67 1.96 -22.02
C SER A 39 2.13 0.53 -21.82
N ASP A 40 2.96 -0.49 -22.00
CA ASP A 40 2.64 -1.90 -21.77
C ASP A 40 2.88 -2.36 -20.31
N TYR A 41 3.18 -1.44 -19.38
CA TYR A 41 3.40 -1.77 -17.98
C TYR A 41 2.28 -2.61 -17.33
N PRO A 42 0.97 -2.48 -17.66
CA PRO A 42 -0.04 -3.32 -17.03
C PRO A 42 0.16 -4.81 -17.35
N LYS A 43 0.67 -5.14 -18.54
CA LYS A 43 1.03 -6.51 -18.91
C LYS A 43 2.25 -6.99 -18.13
N VAL A 44 3.24 -6.12 -17.94
CA VAL A 44 4.43 -6.42 -17.13
C VAL A 44 4.05 -6.71 -15.69
N LEU A 45 3.13 -5.92 -15.12
CA LEU A 45 2.62 -6.13 -13.76
C LEU A 45 1.88 -7.46 -13.64
N LYS A 46 1.06 -7.84 -14.63
CA LYS A 46 0.38 -9.13 -14.63
C LYS A 46 1.37 -10.30 -14.59
N VAL A 47 2.40 -10.25 -15.45
CA VAL A 47 3.43 -11.29 -15.44
C VAL A 47 4.22 -11.29 -14.13
N LEU A 48 4.50 -10.12 -13.56
CA LEU A 48 5.13 -10.03 -12.25
C LEU A 48 4.25 -10.65 -11.15
N ASP A 49 2.93 -10.41 -11.18
CA ASP A 49 1.97 -10.99 -10.24
C ASP A 49 2.01 -12.52 -10.27
N ASP A 50 2.05 -13.13 -11.46
CA ASP A 50 2.18 -14.59 -11.63
C ASP A 50 3.49 -15.14 -11.02
N HIS A 51 4.56 -14.34 -10.99
CA HIS A 51 5.81 -14.73 -10.32
C HIS A 51 5.71 -14.60 -8.80
N LEU A 52 5.02 -13.55 -8.34
CA LEU A 52 4.81 -13.26 -6.92
C LEU A 52 3.84 -14.23 -6.27
N GLU A 53 2.91 -14.80 -7.02
CA GLU A 53 1.96 -15.81 -6.56
C GLU A 53 2.67 -17.02 -5.91
N LYS A 54 3.80 -17.45 -6.47
CA LYS A 54 4.62 -18.55 -5.94
C LYS A 54 5.23 -18.26 -4.57
N LEU A 55 5.24 -16.99 -4.16
CA LEU A 55 5.75 -16.51 -2.88
C LEU A 55 4.63 -16.04 -1.95
N ASP A 56 3.36 -16.34 -2.29
CA ASP A 56 2.17 -15.82 -1.60
C ASP A 56 2.12 -14.28 -1.55
N LEU A 57 2.59 -13.64 -2.63
CA LEU A 57 2.56 -12.20 -2.84
C LEU A 57 1.64 -11.83 -4.01
N GLN A 58 1.17 -10.58 -4.01
CA GLN A 58 0.35 -10.02 -5.09
C GLN A 58 0.64 -8.53 -5.31
N VAL A 59 0.47 -8.07 -6.54
CA VAL A 59 0.46 -6.65 -6.89
C VAL A 59 -0.96 -6.12 -6.67
N LYS A 60 -1.12 -5.20 -5.71
CA LYS A 60 -2.40 -4.52 -5.44
C LYS A 60 -2.42 -3.13 -6.06
N THR A 61 -3.56 -2.80 -6.67
CA THR A 61 -3.84 -1.49 -7.24
C THR A 61 -4.79 -0.74 -6.30
N VAL A 62 -4.48 0.52 -6.01
CA VAL A 62 -5.32 1.41 -5.21
C VAL A 62 -5.58 2.68 -6.01
N PHE A 63 -6.85 2.98 -6.22
CA PHE A 63 -7.31 4.18 -6.91
C PHE A 63 -7.51 5.33 -5.93
N GLU A 64 -7.25 6.56 -6.39
CA GLU A 64 -7.59 7.76 -5.63
C GLU A 64 -9.02 8.16 -5.97
N GLY A 65 -9.97 7.89 -5.06
CA GLY A 65 -11.40 8.17 -5.26
C GLY A 65 -12.22 6.90 -5.45
N GLU A 66 -13.25 6.97 -6.29
CA GLU A 66 -14.09 5.81 -6.60
C GLU A 66 -13.29 4.76 -7.38
N GLU A 67 -13.42 3.50 -6.97
CA GLU A 67 -12.88 2.39 -7.76
C GLU A 67 -13.66 2.27 -9.07
N PRO A 68 -12.95 2.15 -10.21
CA PRO A 68 -13.61 1.96 -11.50
C PRO A 68 -14.48 0.71 -11.47
N LYS A 69 -15.76 0.86 -11.87
CA LYS A 69 -16.73 -0.26 -11.92
C LYS A 69 -16.44 -1.26 -13.03
N GLU A 70 -15.64 -0.86 -14.02
CA GLU A 70 -15.25 -1.68 -15.18
C GLU A 70 -13.72 -1.84 -15.25
N LYS A 71 -13.22 -2.44 -16.35
CA LYS A 71 -11.79 -2.53 -16.59
C LYS A 71 -11.20 -1.11 -16.65
N PRO A 72 -10.27 -0.76 -15.75
CA PRO A 72 -9.72 0.57 -15.69
C PRO A 72 -8.99 0.93 -16.98
N THR A 73 -9.26 2.13 -17.47
CA THR A 73 -8.55 2.74 -18.59
C THR A 73 -7.08 2.97 -18.23
N LEU A 74 -6.22 3.12 -19.24
CA LEU A 74 -4.80 3.39 -19.01
C LEU A 74 -4.59 4.70 -18.23
N GLU A 75 -5.48 5.69 -18.40
CA GLU A 75 -5.41 6.95 -17.67
C GLU A 75 -5.75 6.81 -16.19
N GLU A 76 -6.77 6.02 -15.86
CA GLU A 76 -7.12 5.69 -14.48
C GLU A 76 -6.00 4.88 -13.81
N LEU A 77 -5.42 3.91 -14.52
CA LEU A 77 -4.26 3.16 -14.04
C LEU A 77 -3.06 4.08 -13.80
N ASN A 78 -2.84 5.10 -14.63
CA ASN A 78 -1.73 6.05 -14.44
C ASN A 78 -1.89 6.88 -13.15
N LYS A 79 -3.13 7.16 -12.74
CA LYS A 79 -3.44 7.86 -11.48
C LYS A 79 -3.38 6.92 -10.27
N ALA A 80 -3.64 5.64 -10.48
CA ALA A 80 -3.60 4.62 -9.44
C ALA A 80 -2.19 4.43 -8.86
N ARG A 81 -2.14 3.85 -7.65
CA ARG A 81 -0.91 3.44 -6.95
C ARG A 81 -0.85 1.92 -6.91
N PHE A 82 0.32 1.39 -7.22
CA PHE A 82 0.60 -0.05 -7.23
C PHE A 82 1.62 -0.37 -6.16
N PHE A 83 1.40 -1.43 -5.38
CA PHE A 83 2.36 -1.92 -4.40
C PHE A 83 2.25 -3.44 -4.26
N VAL A 84 3.28 -4.07 -3.71
CA VAL A 84 3.24 -5.50 -3.37
C VAL A 84 2.67 -5.68 -1.97
N THR A 85 1.74 -6.63 -1.82
CA THR A 85 1.20 -7.07 -0.54
C THR A 85 1.16 -8.59 -0.50
N LEU A 86 0.91 -9.15 0.68
CA LEU A 86 0.64 -10.58 0.81
C LEU A 86 -0.65 -10.94 0.06
N ARG A 87 -0.67 -12.10 -0.60
CA ARG A 87 -1.85 -12.65 -1.28
C ARG A 87 -2.86 -13.15 -0.25
N GLY A 88 -2.38 -13.88 0.76
CA GLY A 88 -3.09 -14.16 2.00
C GLY A 88 -2.82 -13.14 3.12
N GLY A 89 -3.39 -13.41 4.30
CA GLY A 89 -2.95 -12.77 5.54
C GLY A 89 -1.80 -13.55 6.17
N LEU A 90 -1.05 -12.92 7.10
CA LEU A 90 -0.13 -13.68 7.95
C LEU A 90 -0.94 -14.59 8.89
N PRO A 91 -0.53 -15.86 9.06
CA PRO A 91 -1.07 -16.68 10.15
C PRO A 91 -0.94 -15.95 11.48
N SER A 92 -1.90 -16.11 12.40
CA SER A 92 -1.92 -15.34 13.66
C SER A 92 -0.65 -15.50 14.51
N LYS A 93 0.04 -16.65 14.37
CA LYS A 93 1.35 -16.91 14.99
C LYS A 93 2.46 -16.00 14.43
N ASP A 94 2.41 -15.71 13.13
CA ASP A 94 3.43 -14.95 12.39
C ASP A 94 3.09 -13.45 12.38
N ALA A 95 1.83 -13.08 12.63
CA ALA A 95 1.41 -11.69 12.80
C ALA A 95 2.20 -10.98 13.91
N LYS A 96 2.64 -11.70 14.96
CA LYS A 96 3.50 -11.12 16.02
C LYS A 96 4.86 -10.64 15.49
N MET A 97 5.33 -11.19 14.36
CA MET A 97 6.61 -10.83 13.74
C MET A 97 6.54 -9.50 12.96
N MET A 98 5.35 -8.91 12.80
CA MET A 98 5.20 -7.63 12.09
C MET A 98 5.81 -6.44 12.83
N GLY A 99 6.23 -6.63 14.10
CA GLY A 99 6.84 -5.59 14.93
C GLY A 99 5.85 -4.55 15.48
N TRP A 100 4.55 -4.85 15.42
CA TRP A 100 3.49 -4.04 16.02
C TRP A 100 2.87 -4.79 17.18
N ARG A 101 2.58 -4.09 18.27
CA ARG A 101 1.80 -4.66 19.37
C ARG A 101 0.34 -4.68 18.98
N ILE A 102 -0.42 -5.59 19.58
CA ILE A 102 -1.88 -5.68 19.40
C ILE A 102 -2.54 -4.33 19.72
N ASP A 103 -2.10 -3.68 20.79
CA ASP A 103 -2.59 -2.35 21.21
C ASP A 103 -2.33 -1.26 20.14
N ASP A 104 -1.19 -1.33 19.44
CA ASP A 104 -0.85 -0.37 18.38
C ASP A 104 -1.74 -0.61 17.15
N ILE A 105 -2.02 -1.87 16.82
CA ILE A 105 -2.93 -2.21 15.72
C ILE A 105 -4.36 -1.76 16.06
N ALA A 106 -4.81 -1.97 17.29
CA ALA A 106 -6.12 -1.51 17.75
C ALA A 106 -6.23 0.03 17.69
N GLY A 107 -5.18 0.75 18.10
CA GLY A 107 -5.12 2.20 17.99
C GLY A 107 -5.16 2.66 16.53
N LEU A 108 -4.42 2.01 15.63
CA LEU A 108 -4.45 2.33 14.21
C LEU A 108 -5.84 2.07 13.60
N ALA A 109 -6.43 0.92 13.88
CA ALA A 109 -7.77 0.57 13.41
C ALA A 109 -8.83 1.59 13.87
N THR A 110 -8.72 2.03 15.14
CA THR A 110 -9.59 3.07 15.70
C THR A 110 -9.43 4.40 14.96
N ALA A 111 -8.17 4.82 14.73
CA ALA A 111 -7.89 6.05 14.00
C ALA A 111 -8.42 6.03 12.56
N ILE A 112 -8.18 4.93 11.83
CA ILE A 112 -8.70 4.75 10.46
C ILE A 112 -10.23 4.76 10.45
N SER A 113 -10.86 4.04 11.38
CA SER A 113 -12.34 3.99 11.48
C SER A 113 -12.93 5.37 11.73
N TYR A 114 -12.29 6.16 12.58
CA TYR A 114 -12.70 7.54 12.84
C TYR A 114 -12.56 8.42 11.59
N VAL A 115 -11.41 8.36 10.91
CA VAL A 115 -11.18 9.10 9.66
C VAL A 115 -12.22 8.72 8.59
N ILE A 116 -12.55 7.44 8.45
CA ILE A 116 -13.60 6.97 7.53
C ILE A 116 -14.97 7.54 7.93
N SER A 117 -15.32 7.54 9.21
CA SER A 117 -16.58 8.14 9.70
C SER A 117 -16.71 9.64 9.44
N LYS A 118 -15.59 10.33 9.16
CA LYS A 118 -15.51 11.75 8.83
C LYS A 118 -15.28 11.99 7.32
N ASN A 119 -15.79 11.10 6.46
CA ASN A 119 -15.63 11.19 5.00
C ASN A 119 -14.17 11.21 4.53
N GLY A 120 -13.30 10.44 5.21
CA GLY A 120 -11.93 10.21 4.80
C GLY A 120 -10.93 11.29 5.22
N LYS A 121 -11.32 12.29 6.01
CA LYS A 121 -10.42 13.30 6.58
C LYS A 121 -10.87 13.70 7.98
N ALA A 122 -9.94 13.83 8.91
CA ALA A 122 -10.21 14.32 10.25
C ALA A 122 -9.05 15.20 10.76
N PRO A 123 -9.32 16.23 11.59
CA PRO A 123 -8.27 16.97 12.28
C PRO A 123 -7.46 16.05 13.20
N ARG A 124 -6.14 16.27 13.25
CA ARG A 124 -5.24 15.47 14.10
C ARG A 124 -5.65 15.49 15.57
N GLU A 125 -6.05 16.65 16.07
CA GLU A 125 -6.46 16.86 17.47
C GLU A 125 -7.68 16.01 17.85
N GLU A 126 -8.63 15.83 16.93
CA GLU A 126 -9.80 14.97 17.17
C GLU A 126 -9.41 13.49 17.28
N VAL A 127 -8.53 13.02 16.38
CA VAL A 127 -8.04 11.64 16.41
C VAL A 127 -7.22 11.39 17.68
N ASP A 128 -6.40 12.35 18.08
CA ASP A 128 -5.60 12.30 19.30
C ASP A 128 -6.49 12.22 20.54
N ALA A 129 -7.49 13.10 20.67
CA ALA A 129 -8.45 13.10 21.76
C ALA A 129 -9.22 11.77 21.86
N LEU A 130 -9.66 11.22 20.72
CA LEU A 130 -10.33 9.92 20.66
C LEU A 130 -9.43 8.81 21.20
N LEU A 131 -8.18 8.73 20.74
CA LEU A 131 -7.25 7.68 21.16
C LEU A 131 -6.89 7.82 22.65
N ARG A 132 -6.72 9.04 23.16
CA ARG A 132 -6.43 9.30 24.59
C ARG A 132 -7.56 8.88 25.53
N SER A 133 -8.79 8.79 25.03
CA SER A 133 -9.92 8.28 25.84
C SER A 133 -9.80 6.79 26.20
N LYS A 134 -8.97 6.04 25.46
CA LYS A 134 -8.79 4.58 25.62
C LYS A 134 -7.34 4.14 25.87
N LEU A 135 -6.36 4.98 25.53
CA LEU A 135 -4.93 4.64 25.60
C LEU A 135 -4.15 5.70 26.40
N PRO A 136 -3.04 5.32 27.05
CA PRO A 136 -2.15 6.28 27.72
C PRO A 136 -1.62 7.35 26.76
N GLY A 137 -1.60 8.61 27.18
CA GLY A 137 -1.24 9.75 26.33
C GLY A 137 0.11 9.62 25.61
N TRP A 138 1.17 9.22 26.32
CA TRP A 138 2.50 9.01 25.73
C TRP A 138 2.50 7.97 24.59
N ARG A 139 1.62 6.96 24.69
CA ARG A 139 1.48 5.93 23.66
C ARG A 139 0.74 6.48 22.45
N VAL A 140 -0.28 7.32 22.64
CA VAL A 140 -0.98 7.99 21.53
C VAL A 140 -0.02 8.86 20.72
N ASP A 141 0.80 9.67 21.39
CA ASP A 141 1.79 10.54 20.73
C ASP A 141 2.80 9.74 19.90
N MET A 142 3.36 8.68 20.49
CA MET A 142 4.32 7.82 19.81
C MET A 142 3.68 7.10 18.62
N ASN A 143 2.47 6.58 18.81
CA ASN A 143 1.76 5.78 17.82
C ASN A 143 1.25 6.61 16.64
N LEU A 144 0.62 7.77 16.88
CA LEU A 144 0.18 8.65 15.79
C LEU A 144 1.35 9.06 14.89
N ASN A 145 2.48 9.45 15.49
CA ASN A 145 3.68 9.77 14.74
C ASN A 145 4.21 8.55 13.96
N ARG A 146 4.16 7.35 14.54
CA ARG A 146 4.54 6.10 13.87
C ARG A 146 3.62 5.76 12.70
N TYR A 147 2.31 5.94 12.85
CA TYR A 147 1.31 5.66 11.81
C TYR A 147 1.52 6.57 10.60
N ILE A 148 1.71 7.88 10.85
CA ILE A 148 2.01 8.87 9.82
C ILE A 148 3.33 8.54 9.13
N LYS A 149 4.40 8.30 9.91
CA LYS A 149 5.72 7.93 9.37
C LYS A 149 5.70 6.65 8.52
N SER A 150 4.81 5.72 8.86
CA SER A 150 4.63 4.46 8.13
C SER A 150 3.71 4.58 6.92
N GLY A 151 3.04 5.73 6.75
CA GLY A 151 2.13 6.01 5.63
C GLY A 151 0.73 5.42 5.79
N TYR A 152 0.31 5.08 7.01
CA TYR A 152 -1.04 4.55 7.29
C TYR A 152 -2.09 5.66 7.53
N LEU A 153 -1.67 6.83 8.00
CA LEU A 153 -2.46 8.05 8.17
C LEU A 153 -1.75 9.18 7.41
#